data_AF-A0AAE0IH86-F1
#
_entry.id   AF-A0AAE0IH86-F1
#
_cell.length_a   1.000
_cell.length_b   1.000
_cell.length_c   1.000
_cell.angle_alpha   90.00
_cell.angle_beta   90.00
_cell.angle_gamma   90.00
#
_symmetry.space_group_name_H-M   'P 1'
#
loop_
_entity.id
_entity.type
_entity.pdbx_description
1 polymer ?
#
loop_
_entity_poly.entity_id
_entity_poly.type
_entity_poly.pdbx_seq_one_letter_code
_entity_poly.pdbx_strand_id
1 'polypeptide(L)'
;MDITDSPASSSNIQPQLPQPIPTIILPQQQRLKRDHDSISEEEEISSSPDPQNNNAGGKSRKKRGPFQDPEQQRETGLTRKLKACIRCSLQRIRCLVDPKAPNGCCRTCLEVARTRLHWLPCLRYRITDAQVLDHGICPRPTWTTRWKKMEIIEIKEWASKKIKTVRITQDVAGLSYELKVRQFVPVEGDSLARKWKTKGIEQEYECTPWAMANMREAGRTLAQFVDRSLGDAVCFYVDESDRLLRNTYLMAYRYSLFAEREEERLLLRAVLRLWCASRMETRSDRICGEETLGMQPRHYEPPCANDGLILTSPVFSAQMEVVMTSLLLQPAKKEVLKRLKDLVMENQRRSWFAIYLTMFILLHSCSLLTAADNKKARKQGLEHRFFRLSLVEELHNGAKVLLAYFHHCNKGGHPFTMDWSSEDQMVRGELNKEQAQFMRETAEQLKAKGMLFSNGVRKEGKFEHDYYFISQLYDFEWKPFHTV
;
A
#
# COMPACT_ATOMS: atom_id res chain seq x y z
N MET A 1 -14.93 -67.13 3.01
CA MET A 1 -13.64 -67.75 2.72
C MET A 1 -12.60 -66.91 3.40
N ASP A 2 -12.02 -67.52 4.42
CA ASP A 2 -11.10 -66.96 5.40
C ASP A 2 -9.75 -66.49 4.84
N ILE A 3 -9.02 -65.81 5.74
CA ILE A 3 -7.59 -65.90 6.07
C ILE A 3 -6.94 -64.49 6.13
N THR A 4 -6.84 -63.99 7.37
CA THR A 4 -5.63 -63.51 8.12
C THR A 4 -4.38 -63.10 7.30
N ASP A 5 -3.55 -62.11 7.67
CA ASP A 5 -2.91 -61.92 8.98
C ASP A 5 -2.09 -60.59 9.08
N SER A 6 -2.12 -59.98 10.28
CA SER A 6 -0.99 -59.35 11.01
C SER A 6 -0.31 -57.99 10.63
N PRO A 7 0.28 -57.28 11.63
CA PRO A 7 0.35 -55.81 11.71
C PRO A 7 1.77 -55.21 11.61
N ALA A 8 1.86 -53.93 11.20
CA ALA A 8 3.12 -53.18 11.17
C ALA A 8 3.19 -52.10 12.28
N SER A 9 4.07 -52.37 13.23
CA SER A 9 4.84 -51.49 14.12
C SER A 9 4.66 -49.96 13.99
N SER A 10 4.13 -49.38 15.07
CA SER A 10 4.22 -47.96 15.43
C SER A 10 5.65 -47.59 15.83
N SER A 11 6.29 -46.70 15.06
CA SER A 11 7.53 -46.01 15.47
C SER A 11 7.17 -44.68 16.11
N ASN A 12 7.61 -44.53 17.36
CA ASN A 12 7.47 -43.36 18.20
C ASN A 12 8.47 -42.30 17.72
N ILE A 13 8.01 -41.21 17.12
CA ILE A 13 8.84 -40.03 16.80
C ILE A 13 8.33 -38.87 17.66
N GLN A 14 9.06 -38.58 18.74
CA GLN A 14 8.92 -37.34 19.48
C GLN A 14 9.35 -36.16 18.58
N PRO A 15 8.59 -35.06 18.51
CA PRO A 15 9.02 -33.88 17.79
C PRO A 15 10.13 -33.16 18.56
N GLN A 16 11.32 -33.08 17.97
CA GLN A 16 12.42 -32.23 18.46
C GLN A 16 12.07 -30.76 18.24
N LEU A 17 12.24 -29.93 19.27
CA LEU A 17 12.14 -28.47 19.16
C LEU A 17 13.20 -27.94 18.19
N PRO A 18 12.86 -26.98 17.32
CA PRO A 18 13.82 -26.33 16.43
C PRO A 18 14.82 -25.47 17.24
N GLN A 19 16.10 -25.63 16.91
CA GLN A 19 17.20 -24.84 17.46
C GLN A 19 17.09 -23.36 17.03
N PRO A 20 17.53 -22.40 17.87
CA PRO A 20 17.44 -20.98 17.58
C PRO A 20 18.37 -20.56 16.42
N ILE A 21 17.84 -19.74 15.51
CA ILE A 21 18.53 -19.13 14.37
C ILE A 21 19.40 -17.96 14.87
N PRO A 22 20.64 -17.76 14.35
CA PRO A 22 21.56 -16.74 14.83
C PRO A 22 21.06 -15.31 14.59
N THR A 23 21.16 -14.48 15.63
CA THR A 23 20.86 -13.05 15.63
C THR A 23 21.76 -12.27 14.67
N ILE A 24 21.17 -11.57 13.71
CA ILE A 24 21.88 -10.56 12.91
C ILE A 24 22.14 -9.35 13.80
N ILE A 25 23.40 -9.15 14.18
CA ILE A 25 23.85 -7.98 14.94
C ILE A 25 23.88 -6.77 14.01
N LEU A 26 22.97 -5.83 14.21
CA LEU A 26 23.02 -4.49 13.60
C LEU A 26 24.16 -3.67 14.23
N PRO A 27 24.99 -2.95 13.45
CA PRO A 27 25.98 -2.04 14.01
C PRO A 27 25.30 -0.91 14.79
N GLN A 28 25.73 -0.68 16.02
CA GLN A 28 25.30 0.44 16.86
C GLN A 28 25.67 1.77 16.17
N GLN A 29 24.66 2.59 15.89
CA GLN A 29 24.87 3.95 15.39
C GLN A 29 25.52 4.82 16.48
N GLN A 30 26.74 5.27 16.25
CA GLN A 30 27.39 6.28 17.06
C GLN A 30 26.65 7.61 16.93
N ARG A 31 26.20 8.12 18.09
CA ARG A 31 25.62 9.46 18.29
C ARG A 31 26.60 10.53 17.82
N LEU A 32 26.29 11.20 16.71
CA LEU A 32 26.89 12.50 16.39
C LEU A 32 26.16 13.58 17.18
N LYS A 33 26.88 14.18 18.13
CA LYS A 33 26.49 15.39 18.87
C LYS A 33 26.27 16.53 17.87
N ARG A 34 25.13 17.22 17.96
CA ARG A 34 24.94 18.53 17.35
C ARG A 34 25.22 19.57 18.41
N ASP A 35 26.22 20.38 18.17
CA ASP A 35 26.47 21.57 18.98
C ASP A 35 25.40 22.62 18.69
N HIS A 36 24.90 23.14 19.79
CA HIS A 36 23.86 24.13 19.92
C HIS A 36 24.59 25.46 20.09
N ASP A 37 24.40 26.42 19.18
CA ASP A 37 24.68 27.80 19.51
C ASP A 37 23.55 28.70 19.01
N SER A 38 23.12 29.52 19.95
CA SER A 38 21.92 30.33 19.98
C SER A 38 22.29 31.75 19.61
N ILE A 39 21.56 32.41 18.70
CA ILE A 39 21.47 33.88 18.69
C ILE A 39 20.05 34.29 18.31
N SER A 40 19.40 34.93 19.27
CA SER A 40 18.22 35.77 19.20
C SER A 40 18.55 37.11 18.54
N GLU A 41 17.61 37.70 17.79
CA GLU A 41 17.01 39.01 18.08
C GLU A 41 16.20 39.53 16.89
N GLU A 42 15.11 40.20 17.23
CA GLU A 42 14.17 40.94 16.40
C GLU A 42 14.83 42.23 15.89
N GLU A 43 14.51 42.66 14.68
CA GLU A 43 14.38 44.09 14.38
C GLU A 43 13.58 44.31 13.08
N GLU A 44 12.46 45.02 13.23
CA GLU A 44 11.75 45.73 12.15
C GLU A 44 12.63 46.88 11.63
N ILE A 45 12.47 47.30 10.37
CA ILE A 45 12.40 48.72 9.94
C ILE A 45 12.13 48.85 8.43
N SER A 46 11.50 49.98 8.14
CA SER A 46 10.73 50.49 7.03
C SER A 46 11.41 50.76 5.67
N SER A 47 10.51 51.05 4.73
CA SER A 47 10.56 51.47 3.32
C SER A 47 11.38 52.72 2.89
N SER A 48 11.95 52.60 1.66
CA SER A 48 12.15 53.60 0.56
C SER A 48 13.49 54.41 0.48
N PRO A 49 13.87 54.98 -0.70
CA PRO A 49 14.41 54.31 -1.91
C PRO A 49 15.72 54.98 -2.46
N ASP A 50 16.17 54.51 -3.65
CA ASP A 50 17.17 55.07 -4.60
C ASP A 50 18.64 54.58 -4.54
N PRO A 51 19.41 54.63 -5.67
CA PRO A 51 19.19 53.84 -6.89
C PRO A 51 20.50 53.20 -7.43
N GLN A 52 20.39 52.43 -8.51
CA GLN A 52 21.48 51.99 -9.41
C GLN A 52 22.48 50.95 -8.89
N ASN A 53 22.27 49.68 -9.27
CA ASN A 53 23.35 48.95 -9.96
C ASN A 53 22.78 47.88 -10.90
N ASN A 54 22.96 48.10 -12.20
CA ASN A 54 22.61 47.18 -13.28
C ASN A 54 23.70 46.11 -13.41
N ASN A 55 23.26 44.84 -13.45
CA ASN A 55 23.77 43.72 -14.25
C ASN A 55 24.02 42.43 -13.46
N ALA A 56 22.95 41.65 -13.30
CA ALA A 56 23.04 40.20 -13.28
C ALA A 56 21.82 39.64 -14.04
N GLY A 57 22.01 39.36 -15.33
CA GLY A 57 20.98 38.83 -16.22
C GLY A 57 20.58 37.40 -15.88
N GLY A 58 19.80 37.23 -14.81
CA GLY A 58 19.01 36.01 -14.60
C GLY A 58 17.90 35.96 -15.65
N LYS A 59 18.05 35.12 -16.69
CA LYS A 59 16.95 34.83 -17.63
C LYS A 59 15.77 34.24 -16.86
N SER A 60 14.83 35.09 -16.46
CA SER A 60 13.53 34.65 -15.98
C SER A 60 12.89 33.80 -17.08
N ARG A 61 12.49 32.57 -16.77
CA ARG A 61 11.72 31.72 -17.69
C ARG A 61 10.48 32.52 -18.10
N LYS A 62 10.44 33.04 -19.33
CA LYS A 62 9.23 33.67 -19.89
C LYS A 62 8.04 32.75 -19.64
N LYS A 63 7.09 33.20 -18.81
CA LYS A 63 5.81 32.51 -18.63
C LYS A 63 5.18 32.39 -20.01
N ARG A 64 4.90 31.17 -20.47
CA ARG A 64 4.28 30.94 -21.78
C ARG A 64 2.90 31.60 -21.75
N GLY A 65 2.67 32.56 -22.65
CA GLY A 65 1.37 33.19 -22.83
C GLY A 65 0.31 32.21 -23.35
N PRO A 66 -0.98 32.59 -23.33
CA PRO A 66 -2.04 31.79 -23.92
C PRO A 66 -1.79 31.57 -25.43
N PHE A 67 -2.28 30.45 -25.97
CA PHE A 67 -2.22 30.21 -27.42
C PHE A 67 -2.99 31.32 -28.14
N GLN A 68 -2.40 31.92 -29.17
CA GLN A 68 -3.07 32.96 -29.97
C GLN A 68 -4.12 32.36 -30.93
N ASP A 69 -3.93 31.08 -31.31
CA ASP A 69 -4.82 30.36 -32.21
C ASP A 69 -6.07 29.81 -31.46
N PRO A 70 -7.29 30.23 -31.85
CA PRO A 70 -8.54 29.76 -31.24
C PRO A 70 -8.74 28.25 -31.33
N GLU A 71 -8.31 27.61 -32.42
CA GLU A 71 -8.42 26.16 -32.57
C GLU A 71 -7.51 25.45 -31.56
N GLN A 72 -6.29 25.96 -31.37
CA GLN A 72 -5.38 25.39 -30.38
C GLN A 72 -5.84 25.57 -28.94
N GLN A 73 -6.50 26.69 -28.65
CA GLN A 73 -7.16 26.89 -27.35
C GLN A 73 -8.27 25.84 -27.14
N ARG A 74 -9.14 25.64 -28.13
CA ARG A 74 -10.24 24.68 -28.07
C ARG A 74 -9.74 23.25 -27.88
N GLU A 75 -8.75 22.84 -28.66
CA GLU A 75 -8.14 21.51 -28.54
C GLU A 75 -7.45 21.31 -27.19
N THR A 76 -6.70 22.32 -26.71
CA THR A 76 -6.07 22.26 -25.38
C THR A 76 -7.12 22.17 -24.28
N GLY A 77 -8.23 22.90 -24.41
CA GLY A 77 -9.38 22.82 -23.50
C GLY A 77 -9.99 21.42 -23.47
N LEU A 78 -10.23 20.82 -24.64
CA LEU A 78 -10.78 19.47 -24.76
C LEU A 78 -9.84 18.41 -24.17
N THR A 79 -8.53 18.52 -24.41
CA THR A 79 -7.51 17.62 -23.84
C THR A 79 -7.34 17.81 -22.34
N ARG A 80 -7.54 19.02 -21.79
CA ARG A 80 -7.59 19.23 -20.33
C ARG A 80 -8.81 18.56 -19.71
N LYS A 81 -9.98 18.68 -20.34
CA LYS A 81 -11.23 18.05 -19.90
C LYS A 81 -11.14 16.51 -19.92
N LEU A 82 -10.64 15.94 -21.02
CA LEU A 82 -10.58 14.48 -21.20
C LEU A 82 -9.27 13.84 -20.74
N LYS A 83 -8.28 14.66 -20.37
CA LYS A 83 -6.89 14.27 -20.06
C LYS A 83 -6.13 13.77 -21.30
N ALA A 84 -4.83 14.03 -21.35
CA ALA A 84 -3.95 13.45 -22.38
C ALA A 84 -3.79 11.93 -22.16
N CYS A 85 -3.63 11.16 -23.23
CA CYS A 85 -3.35 9.74 -23.13
C CYS A 85 -1.93 9.47 -22.59
N ILE A 86 -1.71 8.26 -22.05
CA ILE A 86 -0.43 7.82 -21.47
C ILE A 86 0.72 8.09 -22.44
N ARG A 87 0.62 7.62 -23.69
CA ARG A 87 1.65 7.81 -24.72
C ARG A 87 1.98 9.29 -24.91
N CYS A 88 0.97 10.11 -25.23
CA CYS A 88 1.20 11.51 -25.56
C CYS A 88 1.75 12.26 -24.34
N SER A 89 1.28 11.92 -23.13
CA SER A 89 1.79 12.46 -21.87
C SER A 89 3.25 12.13 -21.66
N LEU A 90 3.65 10.86 -21.79
CA LEU A 90 5.04 10.41 -21.58
C LEU A 90 6.01 10.92 -22.65
N GLN A 91 5.57 10.94 -23.92
CA GLN A 91 6.37 11.48 -25.03
C GLN A 91 6.38 13.01 -25.07
N ARG A 92 5.60 13.68 -24.19
CA ARG A 92 5.46 15.14 -24.12
C ARG A 92 5.04 15.77 -25.46
N ILE A 93 4.20 15.06 -26.22
CA ILE A 93 3.64 15.50 -27.50
C ILE A 93 2.17 15.91 -27.35
N ARG A 94 1.63 16.61 -28.35
CA ARG A 94 0.22 17.03 -28.35
C ARG A 94 -0.70 15.80 -28.43
N CYS A 95 -1.73 15.77 -27.60
CA CYS A 95 -2.77 14.74 -27.65
C CYS A 95 -4.03 15.34 -28.29
N LEU A 96 -4.27 15.03 -29.56
CA LEU A 96 -5.41 15.56 -30.32
C LEU A 96 -6.62 14.66 -30.19
N VAL A 97 -7.58 15.04 -29.34
CA VAL A 97 -8.84 14.29 -29.18
C VAL A 97 -9.61 14.28 -30.51
N ASP A 98 -10.12 13.12 -30.91
CA ASP A 98 -11.02 13.05 -32.05
C ASP A 98 -12.44 13.49 -31.62
N PRO A 99 -13.01 14.58 -32.15
CA PRO A 99 -14.35 15.02 -31.80
C PRO A 99 -15.44 14.02 -32.16
N LYS A 100 -15.21 13.16 -33.16
CA LYS A 100 -16.16 12.11 -33.57
C LYS A 100 -16.16 10.92 -32.61
N ALA A 101 -15.04 10.66 -31.94
CA ALA A 101 -14.89 9.61 -30.94
C ALA A 101 -14.08 10.14 -29.73
N PRO A 102 -14.66 11.00 -28.87
CA PRO A 102 -13.90 11.65 -27.79
C PRO A 102 -13.29 10.66 -26.78
N ASN A 103 -13.96 9.53 -26.55
CA ASN A 103 -13.52 8.43 -25.70
C ASN A 103 -12.63 7.42 -26.43
N GLY A 104 -12.45 7.58 -27.75
CA GLY A 104 -11.64 6.71 -28.59
C GLY A 104 -10.17 7.13 -28.67
N CYS A 105 -9.48 6.55 -29.65
CA CYS A 105 -8.07 6.84 -29.91
C CYS A 105 -7.90 8.32 -30.31
N CYS A 106 -6.90 9.00 -29.73
CA CYS A 106 -6.55 10.35 -30.19
C CYS A 106 -5.97 10.31 -31.60
N ARG A 107 -6.16 11.37 -32.40
CA ARG A 107 -5.67 11.47 -33.78
C ARG A 107 -4.16 11.26 -33.87
N THR A 108 -3.41 11.82 -32.92
CA THR A 108 -1.95 11.63 -32.79
C THR A 108 -1.53 10.17 -32.59
N CYS A 109 -2.38 9.34 -31.97
CA CYS A 109 -2.11 7.91 -31.84
C CYS A 109 -2.62 7.11 -33.05
N LEU A 110 -3.69 7.55 -33.71
CA LEU A 110 -4.20 6.93 -34.93
C LEU A 110 -3.17 6.99 -36.07
N GLU A 111 -2.48 8.13 -36.23
CA GLU A 111 -1.43 8.33 -37.25
C GLU A 111 -0.29 7.32 -37.17
N VAL A 112 0.01 6.81 -35.97
CA VAL A 112 1.13 5.88 -35.73
C VAL A 112 0.67 4.47 -35.34
N ALA A 113 -0.64 4.20 -35.34
CA ALA A 113 -1.19 2.95 -34.84
C ALA A 113 -0.74 1.70 -35.63
N ARG A 114 -0.20 1.89 -36.84
CA ARG A 114 0.18 0.82 -37.77
C ARG A 114 1.69 0.54 -37.88
N THR A 115 2.54 1.25 -37.15
CA THR A 115 4.01 1.18 -37.32
C THR A 115 4.75 0.47 -36.19
N ARG A 116 4.08 -0.09 -35.18
CA ARG A 116 4.73 -0.67 -34.00
C ARG A 116 4.28 -2.11 -33.70
N LEU A 117 5.25 -2.99 -33.46
CA LEU A 117 5.04 -4.39 -33.04
C LEU A 117 4.33 -4.54 -31.68
N HIS A 118 4.48 -3.56 -30.77
CA HIS A 118 3.81 -3.56 -29.46
C HIS A 118 2.93 -2.32 -29.34
N TRP A 119 1.61 -2.52 -29.40
CA TRP A 119 0.63 -1.47 -29.41
C TRP A 119 -0.31 -1.59 -28.22
N LEU A 120 -0.08 -0.75 -27.20
CA LEU A 120 -1.13 -0.45 -26.23
C LEU A 120 -2.14 0.50 -26.88
N PRO A 121 -3.45 0.30 -26.62
CA PRO A 121 -4.46 1.25 -27.06
C PRO A 121 -4.21 2.63 -26.46
N CYS A 122 -4.84 3.64 -27.04
CA CYS A 122 -4.73 5.02 -26.55
C CYS A 122 -5.53 5.21 -25.25
N LEU A 123 -4.86 5.03 -24.10
CA LEU A 123 -5.48 5.06 -22.78
C LEU A 123 -5.31 6.42 -22.08
N ARG A 124 -6.39 6.98 -21.52
CA ARG A 124 -6.40 8.27 -20.81
C ARG A 124 -6.44 8.10 -19.30
N TYR A 125 -5.44 7.44 -18.75
CA TYR A 125 -5.31 7.20 -17.32
C TYR A 125 -4.30 8.12 -16.66
N ARG A 126 -4.47 8.39 -15.36
CA ARG A 126 -3.47 9.06 -14.51
C ARG A 126 -3.11 8.14 -13.37
N ILE A 127 -1.82 7.94 -13.13
CA ILE A 127 -1.32 7.16 -11.98
C ILE A 127 -1.94 7.67 -10.67
N THR A 128 -2.08 8.98 -10.53
CA THR A 128 -2.65 9.64 -9.33
C THR A 128 -4.13 9.34 -9.09
N ASP A 129 -4.85 8.85 -10.10
CA ASP A 129 -6.26 8.51 -9.99
C ASP A 129 -6.47 7.05 -9.54
N ALA A 130 -5.39 6.27 -9.38
CA ALA A 130 -5.49 4.88 -8.94
C ALA A 130 -5.96 4.78 -7.48
N GLN A 131 -6.99 3.96 -7.25
CA GLN A 131 -7.37 3.55 -5.90
C GLN A 131 -6.49 2.38 -5.47
N VAL A 132 -5.78 2.54 -4.36
CA VAL A 132 -4.82 1.54 -3.82
C VAL A 132 -5.03 1.29 -2.32
N LEU A 133 -6.14 1.80 -1.79
CA LEU A 133 -6.49 1.72 -0.37
C LEU A 133 -7.91 1.21 -0.22
N ASP A 134 -8.14 0.50 0.87
CA ASP A 134 -9.47 0.42 1.46
C ASP A 134 -9.79 1.75 2.17
N HIS A 135 -10.99 2.26 1.99
CA HIS A 135 -11.51 3.32 2.85
C HIS A 135 -12.99 3.13 3.17
N GLY A 136 -13.32 3.34 4.45
CA GLY A 136 -14.67 3.65 4.88
C GLY A 136 -14.97 5.14 4.76
N ILE A 137 -16.26 5.49 4.73
CA ILE A 137 -16.71 6.88 4.84
C ILE A 137 -16.42 7.40 6.25
N CYS A 138 -16.73 6.58 7.25
CA CYS A 138 -16.53 6.81 8.68
C CYS A 138 -16.15 5.49 9.38
N PRO A 139 -15.72 5.55 10.65
CA PRO A 139 -15.56 4.35 11.46
C PRO A 139 -16.87 3.59 11.58
N ARG A 140 -16.77 2.30 11.93
CA ARG A 140 -17.95 1.42 12.02
C ARG A 140 -19.03 2.02 12.93
N PRO A 141 -20.23 2.32 12.40
CA PRO A 141 -21.31 2.90 13.21
C PRO A 141 -21.77 1.99 14.35
N THR A 142 -21.55 0.68 14.23
CA THR A 142 -21.83 -0.30 15.29
C THR A 142 -20.86 -0.20 16.49
N TRP A 143 -19.77 0.56 16.37
CA TRP A 143 -18.85 0.84 17.47
C TRP A 143 -19.13 2.17 18.15
N THR A 144 -19.37 3.21 17.36
CA THR A 144 -19.64 4.57 17.84
C THR A 144 -20.14 5.44 16.69
N THR A 145 -20.93 6.46 17.00
CA THR A 145 -21.42 7.48 16.05
C THR A 145 -20.69 8.82 16.18
N ARG A 146 -19.65 8.91 17.04
CA ARG A 146 -18.88 10.14 17.29
C ARG A 146 -18.22 10.73 16.03
N TRP A 147 -17.78 9.89 15.10
CA TRP A 147 -17.13 10.32 13.85
C TRP A 147 -18.03 10.06 12.64
N LYS A 148 -18.41 11.13 11.94
CA LYS A 148 -19.19 11.06 10.68
C LYS A 148 -18.31 10.89 9.44
N LYS A 149 -17.01 11.09 9.59
CA LYS A 149 -15.98 10.98 8.56
C LYS A 149 -14.68 10.45 9.15
N MET A 150 -13.78 9.94 8.31
CA MET A 150 -12.40 9.65 8.68
C MET A 150 -11.60 10.96 8.84
N GLU A 151 -11.91 11.72 9.90
CA GLU A 151 -11.30 13.01 10.24
C GLU A 151 -10.91 13.06 11.72
N ILE A 152 -9.74 13.62 12.03
CA ILE A 152 -9.24 13.71 13.41
C ILE A 152 -10.06 14.72 14.20
N ILE A 153 -10.91 14.19 15.08
CA ILE A 153 -11.72 14.95 16.03
C ILE A 153 -11.50 14.32 17.40
N GLU A 154 -10.96 15.10 18.34
CA GLU A 154 -10.66 14.64 19.70
C GLU A 154 -11.93 14.54 20.56
N ILE A 155 -11.96 13.58 21.49
CA ILE A 155 -12.96 13.55 22.55
C ILE A 155 -12.71 14.74 23.50
N LYS A 156 -13.74 15.54 23.76
CA LYS A 156 -13.64 16.74 24.60
C LYS A 156 -13.92 16.45 26.06
N GLU A 157 -14.92 15.62 26.33
CA GLU A 157 -15.40 15.32 27.68
C GLU A 157 -14.83 13.98 28.18
N TRP A 158 -14.13 14.04 29.30
CA TRP A 158 -13.42 12.91 29.89
C TRP A 158 -13.87 12.68 31.33
N ALA A 159 -14.11 11.43 31.70
CA ALA A 159 -14.56 11.03 33.04
C ALA A 159 -13.46 11.18 34.11
N SER A 160 -12.19 11.20 33.70
CA SER A 160 -11.04 11.34 34.60
C SER A 160 -9.97 12.23 33.98
N LYS A 161 -9.11 12.86 34.79
CA LYS A 161 -7.86 13.50 34.34
C LYS A 161 -6.69 12.50 34.20
N LYS A 162 -6.86 11.28 34.70
CA LYS A 162 -5.81 10.25 34.70
C LYS A 162 -5.52 9.76 33.28
N ILE A 163 -4.25 9.83 32.88
CA ILE A 163 -3.73 9.21 31.67
C ILE A 163 -3.05 7.91 32.07
N LYS A 164 -3.31 6.85 31.30
CA LYS A 164 -2.65 5.55 31.43
C LYS A 164 -1.93 5.22 30.12
N THR A 165 -0.89 4.40 30.18
CA THR A 165 -0.24 3.87 28.98
C THR A 165 -0.61 2.40 28.84
N VAL A 166 -1.11 2.02 27.67
CA VAL A 166 -1.42 0.61 27.35
C VAL A 166 -0.54 0.12 26.23
N ARG A 167 -0.09 -1.13 26.34
CA ARG A 167 0.65 -1.82 25.30
C ARG A 167 -0.30 -2.62 24.43
N ILE A 168 -0.26 -2.34 23.13
CA ILE A 168 -1.16 -2.89 22.11
C ILE A 168 -0.36 -3.77 21.16
N THR A 169 -0.96 -4.88 20.73
CA THR A 169 -0.42 -5.75 19.69
C THR A 169 -1.52 -6.21 18.74
N GLN A 170 -1.09 -6.58 17.53
CA GLN A 170 -1.88 -7.23 16.50
C GLN A 170 -1.41 -8.67 16.26
N ASP A 171 -0.57 -9.21 17.16
CA ASP A 171 0.04 -10.55 17.05
C ASP A 171 0.81 -10.76 15.74
N VAL A 172 1.53 -9.72 15.32
CA VAL A 172 2.38 -9.70 14.12
C VAL A 172 3.83 -9.70 14.58
N ALA A 173 4.54 -10.80 14.30
CA ALA A 173 5.98 -10.94 14.61
C ALA A 173 6.36 -10.58 16.07
N GLY A 174 5.47 -10.79 17.04
CA GLY A 174 5.70 -10.43 18.45
C GLY A 174 5.79 -8.92 18.72
N LEU A 175 5.48 -8.08 17.73
CA LEU A 175 5.61 -6.63 17.84
C LEU A 175 4.47 -6.01 18.65
N SER A 176 4.79 -4.92 19.34
CA SER A 176 3.83 -4.11 20.07
C SER A 176 4.21 -2.63 20.08
N TYR A 177 3.24 -1.78 20.42
CA TYR A 177 3.40 -0.34 20.57
C TYR A 177 2.58 0.16 21.76
N GLU A 178 2.95 1.32 22.29
CA GLU A 178 2.32 1.90 23.47
C GLU A 178 1.52 3.14 23.13
N LEU A 179 0.31 3.23 23.67
CA LEU A 179 -0.57 4.38 23.48
C LEU A 179 -1.04 4.93 24.82
N LYS A 180 -1.12 6.26 24.91
CA LYS A 180 -1.73 6.96 26.03
C LYS A 180 -3.24 6.95 25.88
N VAL A 181 -3.94 6.50 26.92
CA VAL A 181 -5.39 6.40 26.98
C VAL A 181 -5.95 7.17 28.17
N ARG A 182 -7.20 7.61 28.04
CA ARG A 182 -7.95 8.34 29.04
C ARG A 182 -9.39 7.83 29.08
N GLN A 183 -10.01 7.87 30.26
CA GLN A 183 -11.38 7.37 30.44
C GLN A 183 -12.38 8.41 29.92
N PHE A 184 -13.18 8.05 28.90
CA PHE A 184 -14.19 8.93 28.32
C PHE A 184 -15.55 8.77 29.03
N VAL A 185 -16.41 9.79 28.90
CA VAL A 185 -17.82 9.69 29.30
C VAL A 185 -18.59 9.08 28.12
N PRO A 186 -19.18 7.87 28.25
CA PRO A 186 -19.99 7.28 27.18
C PRO A 186 -21.15 8.18 26.80
N VAL A 187 -21.43 8.28 25.50
CA VAL A 187 -22.59 9.02 24.97
C VAL A 187 -23.48 8.10 24.14
N GLU A 188 -24.67 8.57 23.80
CA GLU A 188 -25.58 7.82 22.92
C GLU A 188 -24.89 7.42 21.61
N GLY A 189 -25.02 6.14 21.25
CA GLY A 189 -24.39 5.54 20.08
C GLY A 189 -23.02 4.91 20.33
N ASP A 190 -22.39 5.12 21.50
CA ASP A 190 -21.17 4.37 21.86
C ASP A 190 -21.50 2.94 22.29
N SER A 191 -20.80 1.96 21.70
CA SER A 191 -20.80 0.60 22.24
C SER A 191 -19.73 0.45 23.31
N LEU A 192 -20.12 -0.13 24.45
CA LEU A 192 -19.21 -0.54 25.53
C LEU A 192 -18.93 -2.04 25.51
N ALA A 193 -19.29 -2.73 24.42
CA ALA A 193 -19.01 -4.14 24.27
C ALA A 193 -18.62 -4.52 22.85
N ARG A 194 -17.78 -5.53 22.73
CA ARG A 194 -17.48 -6.21 21.47
C ARG A 194 -18.45 -7.36 21.30
N LYS A 195 -19.07 -7.47 20.13
CA LYS A 195 -19.99 -8.55 19.79
C LYS A 195 -19.54 -9.26 18.53
N TRP A 196 -19.58 -10.59 18.54
CA TRP A 196 -19.30 -11.44 17.37
C TRP A 196 -20.07 -12.75 17.45
N LYS A 197 -19.97 -13.57 16.40
CA LYS A 197 -20.54 -14.93 16.39
C LYS A 197 -19.44 -15.98 16.31
N THR A 198 -19.52 -17.00 17.14
CA THR A 198 -18.66 -18.19 17.09
C THR A 198 -19.55 -19.41 16.87
N LYS A 199 -19.38 -20.11 15.73
CA LYS A 199 -20.21 -21.27 15.35
C LYS A 199 -21.72 -20.98 15.44
N GLY A 200 -22.13 -19.77 15.05
CA GLY A 200 -23.52 -19.31 15.11
C GLY A 200 -23.99 -18.73 16.45
N ILE A 201 -23.22 -18.94 17.54
CA ILE A 201 -23.54 -18.46 18.88
C ILE A 201 -23.02 -17.03 19.06
N GLU A 202 -23.87 -16.13 19.58
CA GLU A 202 -23.47 -14.76 19.91
C GLU A 202 -22.54 -14.73 21.11
N GLN A 203 -21.47 -13.95 20.99
CA GLN A 203 -20.43 -13.79 21.99
C GLN A 203 -20.27 -12.30 22.28
N GLU A 204 -19.99 -11.98 23.55
CA GLU A 204 -19.86 -10.60 24.01
C GLU A 204 -18.68 -10.43 24.98
N TYR A 205 -17.93 -9.34 24.79
CA TYR A 205 -16.88 -8.90 25.71
C TYR A 205 -17.13 -7.45 26.12
N GLU A 206 -17.41 -7.25 27.41
CA GLU A 206 -17.59 -5.92 27.98
C GLU A 206 -16.25 -5.19 28.06
N CYS A 207 -16.23 -3.94 27.61
CA CYS A 207 -15.07 -3.09 27.57
C CYS A 207 -15.24 -1.91 28.53
N THR A 208 -14.15 -1.51 29.19
CA THR A 208 -14.14 -0.27 29.96
C THR A 208 -14.06 0.95 29.03
N PRO A 209 -14.62 2.12 29.41
CA PRO A 209 -14.73 3.29 28.55
C PRO A 209 -13.41 4.07 28.46
N TRP A 210 -12.39 3.43 27.91
CA TRP A 210 -11.09 4.05 27.63
C TRP A 210 -10.87 4.21 26.13
N ALA A 211 -10.26 5.35 25.78
CA ALA A 211 -10.01 5.79 24.42
C ALA A 211 -8.63 6.48 24.37
N MET A 212 -8.05 6.64 23.18
CA MET A 212 -6.79 7.36 22.97
C MET A 212 -6.91 8.79 23.51
N ALA A 213 -5.98 9.19 24.37
CA ALA A 213 -5.99 10.51 25.00
C ALA A 213 -5.67 11.65 24.02
N ASN A 214 -4.90 11.36 22.97
CA ASN A 214 -4.57 12.28 21.90
C ASN A 214 -4.36 11.51 20.59
N MET A 215 -5.25 11.69 19.63
CA MET A 215 -5.23 10.96 18.36
C MET A 215 -4.03 11.34 17.48
N ARG A 216 -3.55 12.59 17.55
CA ARG A 216 -2.38 13.04 16.80
C ARG A 216 -1.07 12.46 17.35
N GLU A 217 -0.95 12.36 18.67
CA GLU A 217 0.18 11.69 19.33
C GLU A 217 0.18 10.20 18.98
N ALA A 218 -0.99 9.54 19.06
CA ALA A 218 -1.14 8.16 18.61
C ALA A 218 -0.71 7.98 17.16
N GLY A 219 -1.11 8.89 16.26
CA GLY A 219 -0.69 8.86 14.86
C GLY A 219 0.82 8.95 14.67
N ARG A 220 1.53 9.76 15.46
CA ARG A 220 3.01 9.81 15.43
C ARG A 220 3.63 8.49 15.89
N THR A 221 3.11 7.92 16.98
CA THR A 221 3.57 6.62 17.48
C THR A 221 3.36 5.52 16.45
N LEU A 222 2.19 5.48 15.82
CA LEU A 222 1.85 4.48 14.80
C LEU A 222 2.71 4.65 13.54
N ALA A 223 2.98 5.88 13.10
CA ALA A 223 3.87 6.11 11.96
C ALA A 223 5.29 5.60 12.24
N GLN A 224 5.83 5.87 13.44
CA GLN A 224 7.13 5.32 13.87
C GLN A 224 7.09 3.79 13.98
N PHE A 225 5.99 3.23 14.46
CA PHE A 225 5.79 1.79 14.56
C PHE A 225 5.78 1.11 13.19
N VAL A 226 5.07 1.67 12.20
CA VAL A 226 5.07 1.16 10.82
C VAL A 226 6.49 1.17 10.25
N ASP A 227 7.20 2.28 10.44
CA ASP A 227 8.56 2.46 9.94
C ASP A 227 9.57 1.44 10.44
N ARG A 228 9.51 1.12 11.75
CA ARG A 228 10.43 0.16 12.35
C ARG A 228 10.05 -1.29 12.06
N SER A 229 8.79 -1.55 11.71
CA SER A 229 8.24 -2.91 11.56
C SER A 229 8.26 -3.42 10.12
N LEU A 230 8.80 -2.66 9.15
CA LEU A 230 8.70 -3.02 7.72
C LEU A 230 9.30 -4.39 7.41
N GLY A 231 10.50 -4.68 7.92
CA GLY A 231 11.17 -5.97 7.70
C GLY A 231 10.39 -7.14 8.31
N ASP A 232 9.97 -6.99 9.57
CA ASP A 232 9.17 -8.00 10.27
C ASP A 232 7.81 -8.24 9.60
N ALA A 233 7.17 -7.18 9.12
CA ALA A 233 5.92 -7.27 8.38
C ALA A 233 6.09 -8.05 7.07
N VAL A 234 7.19 -7.84 6.33
CA VAL A 234 7.50 -8.64 5.13
C VAL A 234 7.63 -10.11 5.50
N CYS A 235 8.43 -10.44 6.51
CA CYS A 235 8.64 -11.82 6.94
C CYS A 235 7.35 -12.49 7.44
N PHE A 236 6.45 -11.73 8.06
CA PHE A 236 5.21 -12.24 8.64
C PHE A 236 4.09 -12.43 7.60
N TYR A 237 3.87 -11.44 6.73
CA TYR A 237 2.73 -11.44 5.82
C TYR A 237 3.01 -12.08 4.47
N VAL A 238 4.29 -12.21 4.08
CA VAL A 238 4.67 -12.81 2.80
C VAL A 238 5.18 -14.22 3.04
N ASP A 239 4.45 -15.20 2.50
CA ASP A 239 4.77 -16.62 2.61
C ASP A 239 6.23 -16.89 2.21
N GLU A 240 6.97 -17.52 3.11
CA GLU A 240 8.37 -17.86 2.92
C GLU A 240 8.57 -18.91 1.82
N SER A 241 7.58 -19.79 1.62
CA SER A 241 7.61 -20.81 0.58
C SER A 241 7.39 -20.21 -0.81
N ASP A 242 6.75 -19.04 -0.90
CA ASP A 242 6.58 -18.35 -2.16
C ASP A 242 7.79 -17.47 -2.50
N ARG A 243 8.74 -18.07 -3.22
CA ARG A 243 10.00 -17.42 -3.62
C ARG A 243 9.80 -16.15 -4.44
N LEU A 244 8.81 -16.07 -5.33
CA LEU A 244 8.61 -14.90 -6.18
C LEU A 244 8.11 -13.72 -5.36
N LEU A 245 7.09 -13.93 -4.52
CA LEU A 245 6.60 -12.89 -3.61
C LEU A 245 7.69 -12.50 -2.61
N ARG A 246 8.28 -13.48 -1.93
CA ARG A 246 9.27 -13.26 -0.87
C ARG A 246 10.50 -12.50 -1.38
N ASN A 247 11.11 -12.96 -2.48
CA ASN A 247 12.30 -12.29 -3.02
C ASN A 247 11.99 -10.88 -3.50
N THR A 248 10.82 -10.65 -4.12
CA THR A 248 10.45 -9.32 -4.62
C THR A 248 10.24 -8.33 -3.47
N TYR A 249 9.58 -8.75 -2.39
CA TYR A 249 9.39 -7.91 -1.21
C TYR A 249 10.72 -7.64 -0.47
N LEU A 250 11.57 -8.64 -0.32
CA LEU A 250 12.89 -8.47 0.29
C LEU A 250 13.79 -7.56 -0.55
N MET A 251 13.75 -7.69 -1.87
CA MET A 251 14.46 -6.80 -2.80
C MET A 251 13.97 -5.35 -2.67
N ALA A 252 12.65 -5.15 -2.63
CA ALA A 252 12.06 -3.83 -2.41
C ALA A 252 12.44 -3.23 -1.04
N TYR A 253 12.44 -4.04 0.01
CA TYR A 253 12.87 -3.60 1.35
C TYR A 253 14.34 -3.21 1.37
N ARG A 254 15.22 -4.03 0.79
CA ARG A 254 16.64 -3.71 0.65
C ARG A 254 16.87 -2.42 -0.15
N TYR A 255 16.18 -2.26 -1.27
CA TYR A 255 16.25 -1.03 -2.07
C TYR A 255 15.73 0.20 -1.33
N SER A 256 14.72 0.04 -0.47
CA SER A 256 14.23 1.14 0.37
C SER A 256 15.25 1.66 1.39
N LEU A 257 16.34 0.92 1.60
CA LEU A 257 17.45 1.29 2.48
C LEU A 257 18.68 1.75 1.69
N PHE A 258 19.01 1.04 0.60
CA PHE A 258 20.33 1.14 -0.02
C PHE A 258 20.33 1.56 -1.49
N ALA A 259 19.18 1.87 -2.10
CA ALA A 259 19.17 2.40 -3.46
C ALA A 259 20.01 3.69 -3.54
N GLU A 260 20.85 3.78 -4.58
CA GLU A 260 21.76 4.91 -4.81
C GLU A 260 20.99 6.21 -4.99
N ARG A 261 19.92 6.17 -5.79
CA ARG A 261 19.03 7.31 -6.00
C ARG A 261 18.09 7.49 -4.82
N GLU A 262 18.09 8.70 -4.28
CA GLU A 262 17.20 9.07 -3.19
C GLU A 262 15.72 8.95 -3.60
N GLU A 263 15.36 9.32 -4.82
CA GLU A 263 13.95 9.25 -5.27
C GLU A 263 13.41 7.83 -5.27
N GLU A 264 14.23 6.85 -5.67
CA GLU A 264 13.88 5.43 -5.69
C GLU A 264 13.77 4.87 -4.28
N ARG A 265 14.73 5.22 -3.41
CA ARG A 265 14.73 4.85 -1.99
C ARG A 265 13.47 5.36 -1.29
N LEU A 266 13.13 6.63 -1.49
CA LEU A 266 11.96 7.27 -0.90
C LEU A 266 10.66 6.67 -1.44
N LEU A 267 10.58 6.36 -2.74
CA LEU A 267 9.40 5.69 -3.32
C LEU A 267 9.18 4.31 -2.70
N LEU A 268 10.23 3.48 -2.63
CA LEU A 268 10.13 2.11 -2.11
C LEU A 268 9.84 2.10 -0.61
N ARG A 269 10.43 3.03 0.15
CA ARG A 269 10.09 3.19 1.57
C ARG A 269 8.63 3.63 1.74
N ALA A 270 8.14 4.55 0.92
CA ALA A 270 6.75 5.00 0.97
C ALA A 270 5.76 3.88 0.62
N VAL A 271 6.01 3.06 -0.41
CA VAL A 271 5.10 1.97 -0.78
C VAL A 271 5.08 0.85 0.26
N LEU A 272 6.22 0.54 0.88
CA LEU A 272 6.28 -0.45 1.97
C LEU A 272 5.55 0.04 3.22
N ARG A 273 5.68 1.33 3.57
CA ARG A 273 4.89 1.94 4.66
C ARG A 273 3.40 1.85 4.38
N LEU A 274 2.97 2.22 3.17
CA LEU A 274 1.57 2.14 2.74
C LEU A 274 1.05 0.69 2.85
N TRP A 275 1.82 -0.27 2.33
CA TRP A 275 1.47 -1.68 2.37
C TRP A 275 1.37 -2.21 3.81
N CYS A 276 2.37 -1.93 4.65
CA CYS A 276 2.41 -2.35 6.05
C CYS A 276 1.24 -1.76 6.85
N ALA A 277 1.02 -0.44 6.76
CA ALA A 277 -0.11 0.23 7.42
C ALA A 277 -1.46 -0.32 6.95
N SER A 278 -1.59 -0.66 5.66
CA SER A 278 -2.82 -1.27 5.13
C SER A 278 -3.06 -2.67 5.71
N ARG A 279 -2.02 -3.44 6.01
CA ARG A 279 -2.18 -4.75 6.67
C ARG A 279 -2.55 -4.62 8.14
N MET A 280 -2.02 -3.60 8.82
CA MET A 280 -2.38 -3.32 10.22
C MET A 280 -3.89 -3.08 10.38
N GLU A 281 -4.53 -2.34 9.47
CA GLU A 281 -5.99 -2.10 9.51
C GLU A 281 -6.84 -3.38 9.36
N THR A 282 -6.28 -4.45 8.79
CA THR A 282 -7.02 -5.71 8.58
C THR A 282 -6.99 -6.66 9.78
N ARG A 283 -6.27 -6.31 10.84
CA ARG A 283 -6.13 -7.11 12.06
C ARG A 283 -6.77 -6.44 13.27
N SER A 284 -7.17 -7.26 14.23
CA SER A 284 -7.74 -6.78 15.50
C SER A 284 -6.61 -6.41 16.46
N ASP A 285 -6.76 -5.28 17.14
CA ASP A 285 -5.89 -4.86 18.24
C ASP A 285 -6.37 -5.44 19.57
N ARG A 286 -5.41 -5.92 20.38
CA ARG A 286 -5.63 -6.33 21.77
C ARG A 286 -4.62 -5.71 22.71
N ILE A 287 -4.98 -5.59 23.98
CA ILE A 287 -4.07 -5.18 25.04
C ILE A 287 -3.19 -6.39 25.42
N CYS A 288 -1.88 -6.14 25.56
CA CYS A 288 -0.88 -7.16 25.93
C CYS A 288 0.12 -6.67 26.99
N GLY A 289 -0.15 -5.52 27.63
CA GLY A 289 0.65 -4.97 28.73
C GLY A 289 0.09 -5.32 30.10
N GLU A 290 0.81 -4.91 31.15
CA GLU A 290 0.38 -5.06 32.55
C GLU A 290 -0.85 -4.21 32.87
N GLU A 291 -0.97 -3.02 32.26
CA GLU A 291 -2.14 -2.17 32.41
C GLU A 291 -3.31 -2.68 31.56
N THR A 292 -4.30 -3.31 32.21
CA THR A 292 -5.47 -3.93 31.57
C THR A 292 -6.71 -3.03 31.54
N LEU A 293 -6.62 -1.81 32.07
CA LEU A 293 -7.75 -0.87 32.21
C LEU A 293 -8.90 -1.44 33.04
N GLY A 294 -8.59 -2.35 33.99
CA GLY A 294 -9.56 -3.02 34.84
C GLY A 294 -10.35 -4.13 34.15
N MET A 295 -10.01 -4.45 32.89
CA MET A 295 -10.58 -5.58 32.17
C MET A 295 -9.81 -6.87 32.48
N GLN A 296 -10.49 -8.00 32.31
CA GLN A 296 -9.93 -9.33 32.49
C GLN A 296 -10.04 -10.15 31.19
N PRO A 297 -9.13 -11.09 30.94
CA PRO A 297 -9.32 -12.11 29.91
C PRO A 297 -10.63 -12.87 30.12
N ARG A 298 -11.30 -13.26 29.03
CA ARG A 298 -12.48 -14.13 29.09
C ARG A 298 -12.24 -15.39 28.27
N HIS A 299 -12.78 -16.50 28.77
CA HIS A 299 -12.84 -17.76 28.05
C HIS A 299 -14.26 -17.99 27.55
N TYR A 300 -14.38 -18.55 26.35
CA TYR A 300 -15.66 -18.74 25.66
C TYR A 300 -15.87 -20.21 25.34
N GLU A 301 -17.12 -20.65 25.46
CA GLU A 301 -17.57 -21.95 24.99
C GLU A 301 -18.58 -21.75 23.86
N PRO A 302 -18.29 -22.22 22.63
CA PRO A 302 -17.07 -22.90 22.18
C PRO A 302 -15.85 -21.94 22.07
N PRO A 303 -14.61 -22.46 22.18
CA PRO A 303 -13.39 -21.66 22.04
C PRO A 303 -13.36 -20.88 20.73
N CYS A 304 -12.83 -19.66 20.80
CA CYS A 304 -12.81 -18.73 19.65
C CYS A 304 -11.49 -17.97 19.54
N ALA A 305 -11.31 -17.22 18.45
CA ALA A 305 -10.09 -16.46 18.22
C ALA A 305 -9.83 -15.34 19.25
N ASN A 306 -10.85 -14.97 20.05
CA ASN A 306 -10.75 -13.96 21.10
C ASN A 306 -10.57 -14.57 22.51
N ASP A 307 -10.43 -15.89 22.61
CA ASP A 307 -10.29 -16.60 23.88
C ASP A 307 -9.02 -16.17 24.63
N GLY A 308 -9.16 -15.87 25.92
CA GLY A 308 -8.05 -15.42 26.77
C GLY A 308 -7.48 -14.04 26.41
N LEU A 309 -8.14 -13.26 25.55
CA LEU A 309 -7.65 -11.95 25.12
C LEU A 309 -8.34 -10.79 25.86
N ILE A 310 -7.61 -9.68 26.00
CA ILE A 310 -8.16 -8.39 26.45
C ILE A 310 -8.37 -7.50 25.23
N LEU A 311 -9.63 -7.34 24.83
CA LEU A 311 -9.97 -6.60 23.62
C LEU A 311 -9.98 -5.09 23.88
N THR A 312 -9.57 -4.31 22.89
CA THR A 312 -9.72 -2.85 22.91
C THR A 312 -11.19 -2.45 22.85
N SER A 313 -11.57 -1.29 23.43
CA SER A 313 -12.96 -0.83 23.39
C SER A 313 -13.40 -0.48 21.95
N PRO A 314 -14.71 -0.56 21.63
CA PRO A 314 -15.22 -0.15 20.31
C PRO A 314 -14.85 1.29 19.94
N VAL A 315 -14.95 2.23 20.89
CA VAL A 315 -14.55 3.64 20.69
C VAL A 315 -13.05 3.79 20.42
N PHE A 316 -12.21 3.03 21.13
CA PHE A 316 -10.76 3.02 20.86
C PHE A 316 -10.46 2.53 19.44
N SER A 317 -11.08 1.44 18.98
CA SER A 317 -10.87 0.97 17.60
C SER A 317 -11.41 1.92 16.56
N ALA A 318 -12.50 2.63 16.84
CA ALA A 318 -12.97 3.69 15.94
C ALA A 318 -11.92 4.81 15.83
N GLN A 319 -11.30 5.24 16.93
CA GLN A 319 -10.18 6.18 16.87
C GLN A 319 -8.99 5.62 16.08
N MET A 320 -8.68 4.33 16.22
CA MET A 320 -7.63 3.67 15.45
C MET A 320 -7.91 3.78 13.94
N GLU A 321 -9.12 3.39 13.49
CA GLU A 321 -9.52 3.47 12.06
C GLU A 321 -9.38 4.92 11.54
N VAL A 322 -9.79 5.93 12.33
CA VAL A 322 -9.63 7.35 11.98
C VAL A 322 -8.16 7.74 11.89
N VAL A 323 -7.34 7.40 12.89
CA VAL A 323 -5.92 7.76 12.95
C VAL A 323 -5.16 7.14 11.79
N MET A 324 -5.29 5.82 11.60
CA MET A 324 -4.63 5.07 10.53
C MET A 324 -5.05 5.61 9.16
N THR A 325 -6.33 5.84 8.92
CA THR A 325 -6.81 6.35 7.63
C THR A 325 -6.33 7.78 7.37
N SER A 326 -6.53 8.69 8.33
CA SER A 326 -6.34 10.13 8.13
C SER A 326 -4.89 10.56 8.18
N LEU A 327 -4.10 9.97 9.09
CA LEU A 327 -2.74 10.40 9.37
C LEU A 327 -1.67 9.53 8.70
N LEU A 328 -2.00 8.30 8.29
CA LEU A 328 -1.03 7.39 7.68
C LEU A 328 -1.42 7.03 6.24
N LEU A 329 -2.55 6.34 6.04
CA LEU A 329 -2.89 5.75 4.74
C LEU A 329 -3.14 6.80 3.65
N GLN A 330 -4.02 7.78 3.89
CA GLN A 330 -4.33 8.79 2.88
C GLN A 330 -3.11 9.66 2.50
N PRO A 331 -2.30 10.16 3.44
CA PRO A 331 -1.03 10.81 3.11
C PRO A 331 -0.07 9.89 2.33
N ALA A 332 0.12 8.64 2.79
CA ALA A 332 1.02 7.71 2.14
C ALA A 332 0.58 7.35 0.71
N LYS A 333 -0.72 7.16 0.46
CA LYS A 333 -1.26 6.97 -0.91
C LYS A 333 -0.89 8.14 -1.81
N LYS A 334 -1.14 9.38 -1.36
CA LYS A 334 -0.83 10.58 -2.14
C LYS A 334 0.66 10.67 -2.43
N GLU A 335 1.51 10.36 -1.44
CA GLU A 335 2.96 10.36 -1.60
C GLU A 335 3.44 9.31 -2.60
N VAL A 336 3.01 8.05 -2.45
CA VAL A 336 3.40 6.94 -3.33
C VAL A 336 3.00 7.24 -4.77
N LEU A 337 1.74 7.61 -5.03
CA LEU A 337 1.27 7.86 -6.40
C LEU A 337 1.93 9.08 -7.04
N LYS A 338 2.25 10.11 -6.24
CA LYS A 338 3.01 11.27 -6.72
C LYS A 338 4.43 10.87 -7.11
N ARG A 339 5.18 10.23 -6.20
CA ARG A 339 6.56 9.81 -6.45
C ARG A 339 6.66 8.84 -7.62
N LEU A 340 5.74 7.88 -7.69
CA LEU A 340 5.66 6.93 -8.80
C LEU A 340 5.39 7.63 -10.13
N LYS A 341 4.44 8.58 -10.15
CA LYS A 341 4.19 9.41 -11.33
C LYS A 341 5.44 10.18 -11.74
N ASP A 342 6.09 10.85 -10.80
CA ASP A 342 7.26 11.69 -11.10
C ASP A 342 8.38 10.84 -11.72
N LEU A 343 8.65 9.66 -11.15
CA LEU A 343 9.66 8.72 -11.64
C LEU A 343 9.31 8.14 -13.02
N VAL A 344 8.05 7.75 -13.24
CA VAL A 344 7.56 7.28 -14.55
C VAL A 344 7.66 8.38 -15.61
N MET A 345 7.36 9.63 -15.25
CA MET A 345 7.39 10.77 -16.17
C MET A 345 8.82 11.32 -16.42
N GLU A 346 9.79 10.95 -15.59
CA GLU A 346 11.21 11.17 -15.83
C GLU A 346 11.67 10.36 -17.05
N ASN A 347 11.05 9.20 -17.29
CA ASN A 347 11.30 8.30 -18.43
C ASN A 347 12.79 7.96 -18.61
N GLN A 348 13.49 7.79 -17.50
CA GLN A 348 14.87 7.31 -17.45
C GLN A 348 14.89 5.80 -17.37
N ARG A 349 15.87 5.18 -18.05
CA ARG A 349 15.99 3.73 -18.10
C ARG A 349 16.23 3.18 -16.69
N ARG A 350 17.28 3.59 -15.98
CA ARG A 350 17.58 3.15 -14.59
C ARG A 350 16.41 2.97 -13.63
N SER A 351 15.39 3.82 -13.70
CA SER A 351 14.31 3.79 -12.71
C SER A 351 13.23 2.74 -12.97
N TRP A 352 13.31 2.00 -14.08
CA TRP A 352 12.36 0.93 -14.41
C TRP A 352 12.30 -0.15 -13.31
N PHE A 353 13.44 -0.44 -12.67
CA PHE A 353 13.53 -1.47 -11.64
C PHE A 353 12.76 -1.07 -10.37
N ALA A 354 12.97 0.16 -9.87
CA ALA A 354 12.22 0.69 -8.73
C ALA A 354 10.71 0.83 -9.05
N ILE A 355 10.36 1.20 -10.28
CA ILE A 355 8.97 1.23 -10.76
C ILE A 355 8.38 -0.19 -10.72
N TYR A 356 9.08 -1.21 -11.23
CA TYR A 356 8.64 -2.60 -11.19
C TYR A 356 8.31 -3.05 -9.76
N LEU A 357 9.27 -2.92 -8.83
CA LEU A 357 9.10 -3.34 -7.44
C LEU A 357 7.89 -2.63 -6.78
N THR A 358 7.74 -1.33 -7.05
CA THR A 358 6.60 -0.55 -6.55
C THR A 358 5.27 -1.05 -7.11
N MET A 359 5.19 -1.24 -8.43
CA MET A 359 3.98 -1.72 -9.10
C MET A 359 3.61 -3.13 -8.60
N PHE A 360 4.59 -4.01 -8.42
CA PHE A 360 4.39 -5.35 -7.88
C PHE A 360 3.70 -5.30 -6.50
N ILE A 361 4.23 -4.51 -5.57
CA ILE A 361 3.68 -4.38 -4.21
C ILE A 361 2.25 -3.82 -4.25
N LEU A 362 1.99 -2.80 -5.07
CA LEU A 362 0.66 -2.20 -5.20
C LEU A 362 -0.36 -3.19 -5.79
N LEU A 363 0.03 -3.95 -6.81
CA LEU A 363 -0.83 -4.95 -7.44
C LEU A 363 -1.09 -6.14 -6.51
N HIS A 364 -0.08 -6.59 -5.76
CA HIS A 364 -0.27 -7.59 -4.72
C HIS A 364 -1.23 -7.09 -3.63
N SER A 365 -1.03 -5.85 -3.18
CA SER A 365 -1.90 -5.23 -2.19
C SER A 365 -3.35 -5.15 -2.65
N CYS A 366 -3.60 -4.99 -3.97
CA CYS A 366 -4.93 -5.06 -4.54
C CYS A 366 -5.56 -6.44 -4.32
N SER A 367 -4.87 -7.53 -4.67
CA SER A 367 -5.36 -8.91 -4.40
C SER A 367 -5.69 -9.11 -2.92
N LEU A 368 -4.79 -8.68 -2.02
CA LEU A 368 -4.98 -8.85 -0.58
C LEU A 368 -6.16 -8.03 -0.02
N LEU A 369 -6.43 -6.85 -0.57
CA LEU A 369 -7.61 -6.05 -0.20
C LEU A 369 -8.90 -6.67 -0.72
N THR A 370 -8.90 -7.15 -1.97
CA THR A 370 -10.03 -7.88 -2.57
C THR A 370 -10.34 -9.14 -1.76
N ALA A 371 -9.32 -9.91 -1.35
CA ALA A 371 -9.46 -11.07 -0.49
C ALA A 371 -10.05 -10.74 0.89
N ALA A 372 -9.60 -9.64 1.50
CA ALA A 372 -10.13 -9.19 2.79
C ALA A 372 -11.62 -8.82 2.70
N ASP A 373 -12.03 -8.15 1.63
CA ASP A 373 -13.42 -7.75 1.42
C ASP A 373 -14.32 -8.97 1.11
N ASN A 374 -13.84 -9.94 0.33
CA ASN A 374 -14.51 -11.23 0.12
C ASN A 374 -14.69 -12.00 1.45
N LYS A 375 -13.62 -12.10 2.25
CA LYS A 375 -13.68 -12.73 3.57
C LYS A 375 -14.70 -12.04 4.49
N LYS A 376 -14.82 -10.71 4.40
CA LYS A 376 -15.80 -9.94 5.14
C LYS A 376 -17.23 -10.26 4.69
N ALA A 377 -17.48 -10.37 3.39
CA ALA A 377 -18.80 -10.76 2.84
C ALA A 377 -19.23 -12.13 3.39
N ARG A 378 -18.32 -13.12 3.34
CA ARG A 378 -18.57 -14.47 3.87
C ARG A 378 -18.84 -14.48 5.37
N LYS A 379 -18.07 -13.72 6.15
CA LYS A 379 -18.28 -13.58 7.61
C LYS A 379 -19.64 -12.97 7.97
N GLN A 380 -20.19 -12.12 7.10
CA GLN A 380 -21.49 -11.48 7.28
C GLN A 380 -22.65 -12.31 6.70
N GLY A 381 -22.37 -13.50 6.14
CA GLY A 381 -23.39 -14.35 5.53
C GLY A 381 -23.98 -13.79 4.24
N LEU A 382 -23.27 -12.88 3.56
CA LEU A 382 -23.74 -12.28 2.32
C LEU A 382 -23.57 -13.25 1.15
N GLU A 383 -24.58 -13.32 0.28
CA GLU A 383 -24.56 -14.18 -0.91
C GLU A 383 -23.57 -13.67 -1.98
N HIS A 384 -23.48 -12.34 -2.12
CA HIS A 384 -22.59 -11.69 -3.07
C HIS A 384 -21.11 -11.86 -2.69
N ARG A 385 -20.23 -11.80 -3.72
CA ARG A 385 -18.80 -12.07 -3.58
C ARG A 385 -18.05 -11.04 -2.72
N PHE A 386 -18.44 -9.77 -2.73
CA PHE A 386 -17.70 -8.68 -2.09
C PHE A 386 -18.59 -7.81 -1.21
N PHE A 387 -18.15 -7.52 0.00
CA PHE A 387 -18.87 -6.73 0.99
C PHE A 387 -19.08 -5.28 0.51
N ARG A 388 -18.12 -4.72 -0.25
CA ARG A 388 -18.20 -3.39 -0.86
C ARG A 388 -17.80 -3.48 -2.34
N LEU A 389 -18.77 -3.81 -3.19
CA LEU A 389 -18.53 -3.97 -4.62
C LEU A 389 -17.88 -2.73 -5.26
N SER A 390 -18.40 -1.52 -5.00
CA SER A 390 -17.86 -0.28 -5.58
C SER A 390 -16.39 -0.03 -5.22
N LEU A 391 -15.99 -0.32 -3.98
CA LEU A 391 -14.59 -0.20 -3.55
C LEU A 391 -13.70 -1.20 -4.29
N VAL A 392 -14.16 -2.43 -4.48
CA VAL A 392 -13.41 -3.46 -5.21
C VAL A 392 -13.26 -3.08 -6.69
N GLU A 393 -14.31 -2.56 -7.32
CA GLU A 393 -14.26 -2.00 -8.68
C GLU A 393 -13.21 -0.88 -8.79
N GLU A 394 -13.20 0.05 -7.84
CA GLU A 394 -12.21 1.13 -7.79
C GLU A 394 -10.78 0.59 -7.65
N LEU A 395 -10.55 -0.36 -6.74
CA LEU A 395 -9.24 -1.01 -6.54
C LEU A 395 -8.76 -1.70 -7.82
N HIS A 396 -9.62 -2.48 -8.46
CA HIS A 396 -9.29 -3.18 -9.70
C HIS A 396 -9.03 -2.20 -10.86
N ASN A 397 -9.80 -1.11 -10.93
CA ASN A 397 -9.54 -0.03 -11.87
C ASN A 397 -8.17 0.63 -11.59
N GLY A 398 -7.81 0.81 -10.32
CA GLY A 398 -6.48 1.24 -9.89
C GLY A 398 -5.37 0.31 -10.40
N ALA A 399 -5.51 -1.00 -10.20
CA ALA A 399 -4.57 -2.01 -10.72
C ALA A 399 -4.41 -1.92 -12.25
N LYS A 400 -5.51 -1.78 -12.98
CA LYS A 400 -5.52 -1.58 -14.44
C LYS A 400 -4.78 -0.32 -14.88
N VAL A 401 -4.92 0.79 -14.13
CA VAL A 401 -4.17 2.02 -14.38
C VAL A 401 -2.66 1.77 -14.22
N LEU A 402 -2.25 1.12 -13.13
CA LEU A 402 -0.85 0.80 -12.86
C LEU A 402 -0.24 -0.09 -13.96
N LEU A 403 -0.94 -1.16 -14.35
CA LEU A 403 -0.55 -2.05 -15.44
C LEU A 403 -0.41 -1.33 -16.77
N ALA A 404 -1.34 -0.42 -17.12
CA ALA A 404 -1.26 0.34 -18.36
C ALA A 404 0.00 1.21 -18.45
N TYR A 405 0.42 1.83 -17.33
CA TYR A 405 1.68 2.57 -17.28
C TYR A 405 2.90 1.65 -17.33
N PHE A 406 2.87 0.52 -16.59
CA PHE A 406 3.95 -0.46 -16.60
C PHE A 406 4.22 -0.97 -18.03
N HIS A 407 3.19 -1.46 -18.71
CA HIS A 407 3.30 -2.01 -20.07
C HIS A 407 3.72 -0.97 -21.10
N HIS A 408 3.35 0.30 -20.90
CA HIS A 408 3.79 1.37 -21.77
C HIS A 408 5.29 1.65 -21.64
N CYS A 409 5.79 1.71 -20.40
CA CYS A 409 7.20 2.00 -20.14
C CYS A 409 8.11 0.82 -20.52
N ASN A 410 7.64 -0.40 -20.32
CA ASN A 410 8.44 -1.62 -20.46
C ASN A 410 8.19 -2.39 -21.76
N LYS A 411 7.36 -1.88 -22.68
CA LYS A 411 6.96 -2.58 -23.93
C LYS A 411 6.39 -3.97 -23.64
N GLY A 412 5.37 -4.02 -22.78
CA GLY A 412 4.84 -5.29 -22.28
C GLY A 412 5.69 -5.83 -21.12
N GLY A 413 5.77 -7.16 -21.02
CA GLY A 413 6.65 -7.89 -20.12
C GLY A 413 8.12 -8.05 -20.57
N HIS A 414 8.62 -7.22 -21.50
CA HIS A 414 9.96 -7.38 -22.10
C HIS A 414 11.11 -7.55 -21.08
N PRO A 415 11.18 -6.81 -19.96
CA PRO A 415 12.27 -6.99 -19.00
C PRO A 415 12.39 -8.40 -18.43
N PHE A 416 11.33 -9.21 -18.48
CA PHE A 416 11.33 -10.57 -17.93
C PHE A 416 11.69 -11.65 -18.96
N THR A 417 11.86 -11.27 -20.23
CA THR A 417 12.28 -12.17 -21.32
C THR A 417 13.71 -11.91 -21.77
N MET A 418 14.39 -10.92 -21.18
CA MET A 418 15.77 -10.56 -21.51
C MET A 418 16.77 -11.51 -20.86
N ASP A 419 17.90 -11.76 -21.54
CA ASP A 419 19.03 -12.48 -20.96
C ASP A 419 19.88 -11.52 -20.11
N TRP A 420 19.59 -11.51 -18.81
CA TRP A 420 20.34 -10.73 -17.82
C TRP A 420 21.69 -11.35 -17.44
N SER A 421 22.13 -12.41 -18.11
CA SER A 421 23.51 -12.91 -18.03
C SER A 421 24.45 -12.12 -18.94
N SER A 422 23.89 -11.43 -19.94
CA SER A 422 24.64 -10.59 -20.87
C SER A 422 25.01 -9.24 -20.25
N GLU A 423 26.30 -8.92 -20.26
CA GLU A 423 26.80 -7.63 -19.78
C GLU A 423 26.21 -6.43 -20.55
N ASP A 424 26.05 -6.55 -21.88
CA ASP A 424 25.40 -5.51 -22.70
C ASP A 424 23.95 -5.25 -22.25
N GLN A 425 23.19 -6.30 -21.92
CA GLN A 425 21.82 -6.13 -21.43
C GLN A 425 21.80 -5.50 -20.04
N MET A 426 22.68 -5.93 -19.13
CA MET A 426 22.82 -5.32 -17.81
C MET A 426 23.13 -3.83 -17.91
N VAL A 427 24.07 -3.43 -18.77
CA VAL A 427 24.41 -2.02 -19.02
C VAL A 427 23.22 -1.25 -19.60
N ARG A 428 22.50 -1.82 -20.58
CA ARG A 428 21.30 -1.18 -21.17
C ARG A 428 20.15 -1.00 -20.19
N GLY A 429 19.99 -1.95 -19.28
CA GLY A 429 19.01 -1.92 -18.20
C GLY A 429 19.47 -1.13 -16.99
N GLU A 430 20.72 -0.66 -16.98
CA GLU A 430 21.38 0.00 -15.84
C GLU A 430 21.25 -0.83 -14.54
N LEU A 431 21.42 -2.16 -14.65
CA LEU A 431 21.36 -3.08 -13.54
C LEU A 431 22.74 -3.44 -13.02
N ASN A 432 22.89 -3.46 -11.69
CA ASN A 432 24.03 -4.05 -11.01
C ASN A 432 23.91 -5.58 -10.94
N LYS A 433 24.98 -6.24 -10.46
CA LYS A 433 25.06 -7.71 -10.39
C LYS A 433 23.95 -8.34 -9.53
N GLU A 434 23.59 -7.70 -8.42
CA GLU A 434 22.54 -8.19 -7.52
C GLU A 434 21.16 -8.10 -8.20
N GLN A 435 20.84 -6.96 -8.82
CA GLN A 435 19.59 -6.79 -9.56
C GLN A 435 19.48 -7.76 -10.73
N ALA A 436 20.56 -7.95 -11.49
CA ALA A 436 20.59 -8.90 -12.60
C ALA A 436 20.36 -10.34 -12.12
N GLN A 437 20.97 -10.74 -10.99
CA GLN A 437 20.71 -12.04 -10.37
C GLN A 437 19.25 -12.19 -9.96
N PHE A 438 18.68 -11.19 -9.30
CA PHE A 438 17.27 -11.16 -8.93
C PHE A 438 16.35 -11.30 -10.17
N MET A 439 16.67 -10.64 -11.28
CA MET A 439 15.89 -10.73 -12.51
C MET A 439 15.97 -12.12 -13.15
N ARG A 440 17.13 -12.79 -13.10
CA ARG A 440 17.27 -14.19 -13.55
C ARG A 440 16.41 -15.15 -12.72
N GLU A 441 16.49 -15.05 -11.40
CA GLU A 441 15.66 -15.85 -10.49
C GLU A 441 14.18 -15.57 -10.70
N THR A 442 13.81 -14.31 -10.91
CA THR A 442 12.44 -13.92 -11.23
C THR A 442 11.99 -14.64 -12.50
N ALA A 443 12.76 -14.59 -13.59
CA ALA A 443 12.41 -15.26 -14.85
C ALA A 443 12.22 -16.79 -14.68
N GLU A 444 13.05 -17.45 -13.87
CA GLU A 444 12.89 -18.86 -13.53
C GLU A 444 11.57 -19.13 -12.79
N GLN A 445 11.22 -18.30 -11.81
CA GLN A 445 9.95 -18.43 -11.07
C GLN A 445 8.74 -18.19 -11.98
N LEU A 446 8.84 -17.24 -12.92
CA LEU A 446 7.78 -16.99 -13.90
C LEU A 446 7.56 -18.18 -14.82
N LYS A 447 8.63 -18.82 -15.28
CA LYS A 447 8.55 -20.05 -16.08
C LYS A 447 7.87 -21.17 -15.30
N ALA A 448 8.23 -21.36 -14.03
CA ALA A 448 7.62 -22.38 -13.16
C ALA A 448 6.14 -22.11 -12.89
N LYS A 449 5.72 -20.84 -12.75
CA LYS A 449 4.34 -20.45 -12.46
C LYS A 449 3.50 -20.16 -13.72
N GLY A 450 4.04 -20.34 -14.92
CA GLY A 450 3.37 -19.98 -16.18
C GLY A 450 1.97 -20.58 -16.33
N MET A 451 1.81 -21.88 -16.02
CA MET A 451 0.51 -22.57 -16.07
C MET A 451 -0.50 -22.04 -15.04
N LEU A 452 -0.04 -21.73 -13.82
CA LEU A 452 -0.88 -21.13 -12.78
C LEU A 452 -1.43 -19.77 -13.25
N PHE A 453 -0.57 -18.97 -13.89
CA PHE A 453 -0.94 -17.64 -14.37
C PHE A 453 -1.92 -17.68 -15.53
N SER A 454 -1.64 -18.45 -16.59
CA SER A 454 -2.46 -18.47 -17.80
C SER A 454 -3.77 -19.23 -17.63
N ASN A 455 -3.73 -20.42 -17.02
CA ASN A 455 -4.86 -21.35 -17.01
C ASN A 455 -5.64 -21.38 -15.70
N GLY A 456 -5.03 -20.96 -14.59
CA GLY A 456 -5.67 -20.95 -13.28
C GLY A 456 -6.24 -19.58 -12.93
N VAL A 457 -5.39 -18.71 -12.36
CA VAL A 457 -5.86 -17.53 -11.62
C VAL A 457 -6.60 -16.52 -12.50
N ARG A 458 -6.11 -16.28 -13.73
CA ARG A 458 -6.69 -15.27 -14.64
C ARG A 458 -7.98 -15.76 -15.29
N LYS A 459 -7.95 -16.96 -15.87
CA LYS A 459 -9.10 -17.55 -16.59
C LYS A 459 -10.30 -17.77 -15.67
N GLU A 460 -10.06 -18.16 -14.41
CA GLU A 460 -11.11 -18.41 -13.43
C GLU A 460 -11.57 -17.14 -12.68
N GLY A 461 -10.99 -15.97 -12.98
CA GLY A 461 -11.37 -14.72 -12.31
C GLY A 461 -11.13 -14.75 -10.80
N LYS A 462 -10.04 -15.37 -10.35
CA LYS A 462 -9.65 -15.49 -8.92
C LYS A 462 -9.03 -14.20 -8.39
N PHE A 463 -9.81 -13.11 -8.36
CA PHE A 463 -9.35 -11.76 -7.99
C PHE A 463 -8.68 -11.66 -6.61
N GLU A 464 -9.03 -12.54 -5.68
CA GLU A 464 -8.50 -12.62 -4.32
C GLU A 464 -7.13 -13.31 -4.26
N HIS A 465 -6.71 -13.99 -5.33
CA HIS A 465 -5.44 -14.70 -5.35
C HIS A 465 -4.27 -13.71 -5.49
N ASP A 466 -3.20 -13.93 -4.72
CA ASP A 466 -1.97 -13.11 -4.73
C ASP A 466 -1.43 -12.79 -6.13
N TYR A 467 -1.57 -13.74 -7.07
CA TYR A 467 -1.05 -13.62 -8.42
C TYR A 467 -2.01 -13.05 -9.46
N TYR A 468 -3.26 -12.78 -9.12
CA TYR A 468 -4.23 -12.35 -10.12
C TYR A 468 -3.79 -11.05 -10.84
N PHE A 469 -3.45 -10.01 -10.08
CA PHE A 469 -3.01 -8.74 -10.64
C PHE A 469 -1.52 -8.74 -11.01
N ILE A 470 -0.68 -9.39 -10.19
CA ILE A 470 0.77 -9.43 -10.41
C ILE A 470 1.12 -10.16 -11.71
N SER A 471 0.46 -11.29 -12.00
CA SER A 471 0.78 -12.08 -13.20
C SER A 471 0.65 -11.29 -14.50
N GLN A 472 -0.19 -10.26 -14.50
CA GLN A 472 -0.41 -9.38 -15.65
C GLN A 472 0.78 -8.45 -15.95
N LEU A 473 1.71 -8.23 -15.01
CA LEU A 473 2.97 -7.51 -15.29
C LEU A 473 3.82 -8.24 -16.33
N TYR A 474 3.70 -9.56 -16.39
CA TYR A 474 4.54 -10.42 -17.21
C TYR A 474 3.93 -10.69 -18.59
N ASP A 475 2.75 -10.14 -18.87
CA ASP A 475 2.07 -10.31 -20.15
C ASP A 475 2.70 -9.43 -21.23
N PHE A 476 3.17 -10.07 -22.29
CA PHE A 476 3.76 -9.35 -23.42
C PHE A 476 2.71 -8.60 -24.25
N GLU A 477 1.52 -9.19 -24.40
CA GLU A 477 0.40 -8.63 -25.16
C GLU A 477 -0.72 -8.10 -24.25
N TRP A 478 -0.37 -7.59 -23.06
CA TRP A 478 -1.36 -7.13 -22.11
C TRP A 478 -2.29 -6.08 -22.73
N LYS A 479 -3.59 -6.26 -22.49
CA LYS A 479 -4.62 -5.29 -22.86
C LYS A 479 -5.47 -5.00 -21.63
N PRO A 480 -5.95 -3.76 -21.47
CA PRO A 480 -6.88 -3.44 -20.39
C PRO A 480 -8.18 -4.19 -20.64
N PHE A 481 -8.67 -4.88 -19.62
CA PHE A 481 -9.99 -5.50 -19.61
C PHE A 481 -10.76 -5.04 -18.37
N HIS A 482 -12.07 -5.23 -18.40
CA HIS A 482 -12.94 -4.94 -17.27
C HIS A 482 -13.00 -6.16 -16.35
N THR A 483 -13.01 -5.92 -15.04
CA THR A 483 -13.04 -6.97 -14.01
C THR A 483 -14.48 -7.10 -13.46
N VAL A 484 -14.65 -7.07 -12.13
CA VAL A 484 -15.92 -6.66 -11.52
C VAL A 484 -16.27 -5.23 -11.90
#